data_AF-A0A971C8I1-F1
#
_entry.id   AF-A0A971C8I1-F1
#
_cell.length_a   1.000
_cell.length_b   1.000
_cell.length_c   1.000
_cell.angle_alpha   90.00
_cell.angle_beta   90.00
_cell.angle_gamma   90.00
#
_symmetry.space_group_name_H-M   'P 1'
#
loop_
_entity.id
_entity.type
_entity.pdbx_description
1 polymer ?
#
loop_
_entity_poly.entity_id
_entity_poly.type
_entity_poly.pdbx_seq_one_letter_code
_entity_poly.pdbx_strand_id
1 'polypeptide(L)'
;EEAHYLKAVKINVDKNVNGGTLFIERSDGSGAQPAIEGISGLWCVFDRDGDRVLQVTVLARGDTEHTSELQSSIEGWPAEAPQPTNRRYRYAAVTRSWRIRN
;
A
#
# COMPACT_ATOMS: atom_id res chain seq x y z
N GLU A 1 33.53 -4.50 -14.81
CA GLU A 1 32.29 -3.91 -14.29
C GLU A 1 31.19 -4.95 -14.43
N GLU A 2 30.69 -5.50 -13.32
CA GLU A 2 29.54 -6.40 -13.37
C GLU A 2 28.26 -5.58 -13.45
N ALA A 3 27.49 -5.76 -14.54
CA ALA A 3 26.16 -5.21 -14.64
C ALA A 3 25.25 -5.97 -13.66
N HIS A 4 25.02 -5.39 -12.48
CA HIS A 4 23.98 -5.87 -11.58
C HIS A 4 22.62 -5.62 -12.26
N TYR A 5 21.96 -6.69 -12.70
CA TYR A 5 20.58 -6.62 -13.16
C TYR A 5 19.65 -6.27 -11.99
N LEU A 6 19.44 -4.98 -11.77
CA LEU A 6 18.42 -4.47 -10.87
C LEU A 6 17.05 -4.67 -11.50
N LYS A 7 16.33 -5.72 -11.11
CA LYS A 7 14.88 -5.79 -11.34
C LYS A 7 14.19 -4.83 -10.38
N ALA A 8 13.94 -3.61 -10.84
CA ALA A 8 13.15 -2.63 -10.11
C ALA A 8 11.66 -2.84 -10.42
N VAL A 9 10.83 -2.77 -9.40
CA VAL A 9 9.37 -2.74 -9.52
C VAL A 9 8.88 -1.50 -8.81
N LYS A 10 7.99 -0.75 -9.46
CA LYS A 10 7.31 0.38 -8.84
C LYS A 10 5.87 -0.01 -8.55
N ILE A 11 5.47 0.20 -7.31
CA ILE A 11 4.11 -0.10 -6.82
C ILE A 11 3.46 1.21 -6.44
N ASN A 12 2.21 1.41 -6.86
CA ASN A 12 1.44 2.59 -6.49
C ASN A 12 -0.04 2.22 -6.31
N VAL A 13 -0.79 3.10 -5.67
CA VAL A 13 -2.23 2.95 -5.47
C VAL A 13 -2.93 4.11 -6.14
N ASP A 14 -3.81 3.82 -7.09
CA ASP A 14 -4.71 4.81 -7.68
C ASP A 14 -6.07 4.75 -6.98
N LYS A 15 -6.42 5.84 -6.30
CA LYS A 15 -7.68 5.98 -5.57
C LYS A 15 -8.87 6.27 -6.50
N ASN A 16 -8.62 6.71 -7.73
CA ASN A 16 -9.66 7.04 -8.69
C ASN A 16 -10.18 5.80 -9.43
N VAL A 17 -9.41 4.71 -9.46
CA VAL A 17 -9.80 3.45 -10.12
C VAL A 17 -10.43 2.52 -9.09
N ASN A 18 -11.72 2.20 -9.27
CA ASN A 18 -12.52 1.34 -8.40
C ASN A 18 -12.48 1.74 -6.91
N GLY A 19 -12.23 3.02 -6.61
CA GLY A 19 -12.09 3.54 -5.24
C GLY A 19 -10.84 3.06 -4.49
N GLY A 20 -9.85 2.56 -5.22
CA GLY A 20 -8.59 2.05 -4.71
C GLY A 20 -8.15 0.80 -5.46
N THR A 21 -7.16 0.94 -6.33
CA THR A 21 -6.54 -0.17 -7.04
C THR A 21 -5.02 -0.07 -6.94
N LEU A 22 -4.37 -1.19 -6.59
CA LEU A 22 -2.93 -1.32 -6.59
C LEU A 22 -2.43 -1.64 -7.99
N PHE A 23 -1.47 -0.85 -8.46
CA PHE A 23 -0.81 -1.00 -9.75
C PHE A 23 0.65 -1.42 -9.57
N ILE A 24 1.11 -2.27 -10.49
CA ILE A 24 2.51 -2.70 -10.59
C ILE A 24 3.05 -2.21 -11.93
N GLU A 25 4.09 -1.40 -11.88
CA GLU A 25 4.86 -0.94 -13.03
C GLU A 25 6.19 -1.70 -13.06
N ARG A 26 6.36 -2.55 -14.07
CA ARG A 26 7.56 -3.36 -14.30
C ARG A 26 8.55 -2.59 -15.16
N SER A 27 9.85 -2.85 -14.94
CA SER A 27 10.94 -2.24 -15.69
C SER A 27 11.11 -2.78 -17.12
N ASP A 28 10.24 -3.68 -17.57
CA ASP A 28 10.27 -4.30 -18.91
C ASP A 28 9.54 -3.47 -19.99
N GLY A 29 9.00 -2.30 -19.62
CA GLY A 29 8.27 -1.43 -20.53
C GLY A 29 6.79 -1.75 -20.67
N SER A 30 6.22 -2.69 -19.90
CA SER A 30 4.79 -3.03 -19.95
C SER A 30 3.85 -1.93 -19.42
N GLY A 31 4.39 -0.84 -18.88
CA GLY A 31 3.64 0.19 -18.17
C GLY A 31 3.02 -0.30 -16.86
N ALA A 32 2.22 0.56 -16.23
CA ALA A 32 1.49 0.25 -15.01
C ALA A 32 0.30 -0.67 -15.30
N GLN A 33 0.27 -1.84 -14.66
CA GLN A 33 -0.80 -2.82 -14.80
C GLN A 33 -1.59 -2.95 -13.48
N PRO A 34 -2.93 -3.01 -13.52
CA PRO A 34 -3.73 -3.23 -12.32
C PRO A 34 -3.41 -4.62 -11.78
N ALA A 35 -3.21 -4.72 -10.47
CA ALA A 35 -2.86 -5.99 -9.82
C ALA A 35 -3.95 -6.45 -8.85
N ILE A 36 -4.43 -5.54 -8.00
CA ILE A 36 -5.38 -5.87 -6.92
C ILE A 36 -6.34 -4.70 -6.69
N GLU A 37 -7.65 -4.96 -6.74
CA GLU A 37 -8.69 -4.00 -6.37
C GLU A 37 -8.92 -3.95 -4.86
N GLY A 38 -9.56 -2.88 -4.37
CA GLY A 38 -9.88 -2.73 -2.95
C GLY A 38 -8.69 -2.31 -2.08
N ILE A 39 -7.55 -1.95 -2.69
CA ILE A 39 -6.42 -1.39 -1.98
C ILE A 39 -6.53 0.14 -2.02
N SER A 40 -6.84 0.76 -0.89
CA SER A 40 -7.02 2.22 -0.79
C SER A 40 -5.76 2.95 -0.32
N GLY A 41 -4.74 2.23 0.15
CA GLY A 41 -3.50 2.85 0.62
C GLY A 41 -2.34 1.88 0.76
N LEU A 42 -1.14 2.43 0.63
CA LEU A 42 0.14 1.75 0.83
C LEU A 42 1.03 2.70 1.64
N TRP A 43 1.57 2.23 2.76
CA TRP A 43 2.48 2.98 3.62
C TRP A 43 3.74 2.16 3.89
N CYS A 44 4.87 2.66 3.42
CA CYS A 44 6.16 1.99 3.54
C CYS A 44 7.10 2.85 4.38
N VAL A 45 7.66 2.28 5.43
CA VAL A 45 8.67 2.91 6.27
C VAL A 45 9.90 2.03 6.27
N PHE A 46 11.06 2.62 6.01
CA PHE A 46 12.33 1.92 6.11
C PHE A 46 13.19 2.58 7.17
N ASP A 47 13.47 1.84 8.24
CA ASP A 47 14.41 2.26 9.28
C ASP A 47 15.84 1.98 8.80
N ARG A 48 16.47 2.98 8.18
CA ARG A 48 17.82 2.84 7.62
C ARG A 48 18.91 2.77 8.69
N ASP A 49 18.75 3.53 9.76
CA ASP A 49 19.79 3.79 10.75
C ASP A 49 19.71 2.82 11.95
N GLY A 50 18.56 2.20 12.18
CA GLY A 50 18.38 1.16 13.19
C GLY A 50 18.49 -0.27 12.63
N ASP A 51 17.43 -1.05 12.78
CA ASP A 51 17.46 -2.50 12.54
C ASP A 51 17.41 -2.91 11.06
N ARG A 52 17.35 -1.92 10.15
CA ARG A 52 17.20 -2.11 8.70
C ARG A 52 15.92 -2.86 8.35
N VAL A 53 14.83 -2.48 9.01
CA VAL A 53 13.52 -3.09 8.79
C VAL A 53 12.72 -2.24 7.80
N LEU A 54 12.31 -2.88 6.72
CA LEU A 54 11.28 -2.36 5.83
C LEU A 54 9.92 -2.85 6.35
N GLN A 55 9.10 -1.92 6.82
CA GLN A 55 7.72 -2.16 7.17
C GLN A 55 6.82 -1.67 6.03
N VAL A 56 5.98 -2.57 5.52
CA VAL A 56 4.95 -2.25 4.53
C VAL A 56 3.60 -2.50 5.18
N THR A 57 2.77 -1.46 5.20
CA THR A 57 1.38 -1.52 5.66
C THR A 57 0.47 -1.25 4.48
N VAL A 58 -0.51 -2.13 4.27
CA VAL A 58 -1.51 -2.00 3.20
C VAL A 58 -2.86 -1.71 3.83
N LEU A 59 -3.57 -0.73 3.29
CA LEU A 59 -4.93 -0.39 3.67
C LEU A 59 -5.91 -0.99 2.66
N ALA A 60 -6.62 -2.03 3.08
CA ALA A 60 -7.69 -2.64 2.32
C ALA A 60 -9.05 -1.99 2.67
N ARG A 61 -9.92 -1.88 1.68
CA ARG A 61 -11.29 -1.38 1.78
C ARG A 61 -12.26 -2.47 1.37
N GLY A 62 -13.34 -2.65 2.13
CA GLY A 62 -14.48 -3.47 1.73
C GLY A 62 -15.14 -2.97 0.45
N ASP A 63 -15.95 -3.81 -0.16
CA ASP A 63 -16.72 -3.53 -1.36
C ASP A 63 -18.06 -2.83 -1.08
N THR A 64 -18.56 -2.96 0.15
CA THR A 64 -19.87 -2.46 0.57
C THR A 64 -19.76 -1.07 1.21
N GLU A 65 -20.51 -0.11 0.67
CA GLU A 65 -20.68 1.20 1.29
C GLU A 65 -21.87 1.19 2.26
N HIS A 66 -21.66 1.74 3.45
CA HIS A 66 -22.67 1.81 4.49
C HIS A 66 -23.31 3.21 4.55
N THR A 67 -24.44 3.32 5.25
CA THR A 67 -25.18 4.59 5.36
C THR A 67 -24.52 5.59 6.32
N SER A 68 -23.67 5.11 7.22
CA SER A 68 -22.97 5.91 8.23
C SER A 68 -21.50 5.50 8.32
N GLU A 69 -20.70 6.35 8.96
CA GLU A 69 -19.32 6.00 9.31
C GLU A 69 -19.28 4.73 10.17
N LEU A 70 -18.38 3.81 9.84
CA LEU A 70 -18.23 2.54 10.56
C LEU A 70 -17.09 2.55 11.57
N GLN A 71 -16.05 3.33 11.31
CA GLN A 71 -14.79 3.30 12.05
C GLN A 71 -14.24 4.72 12.21
N SER A 72 -14.08 5.17 13.45
CA SER A 72 -13.45 6.46 13.79
C SER A 72 -11.93 6.42 13.67
N SER A 73 -11.34 5.23 13.79
CA SER A 73 -9.93 4.95 13.54
C SER A 73 -9.80 3.56 12.89
N ILE A 74 -8.69 3.37 12.17
CA ILE A 74 -8.41 2.11 11.49
C ILE A 74 -7.25 1.46 12.23
N GLU A 75 -7.54 0.40 12.96
CA GLU A 75 -6.54 -0.34 13.72
C GLU A 75 -5.39 -0.80 12.82
N GLY A 76 -4.15 -0.53 13.25
CA GLY A 76 -2.94 -0.87 12.50
C GLY A 76 -2.59 0.09 11.35
N TRP A 77 -3.46 1.03 10.97
CA TRP A 77 -3.12 2.05 9.98
C TRP A 77 -2.42 3.24 10.66
N PRO A 78 -1.23 3.66 10.22
CA PRO A 78 -0.49 4.75 10.87
C PRO A 78 -1.25 6.09 10.81
N ALA A 79 -1.18 6.88 11.87
CA ALA A 79 -1.88 8.16 11.96
C ALA A 79 -1.31 9.20 10.99
N GLU A 80 0.00 9.14 10.77
CA GLU A 80 0.75 9.94 9.81
C GLU A 80 0.52 9.55 8.35
N ALA A 81 -0.03 8.36 8.10
CA ALA A 81 -0.36 7.94 6.74
C ALA A 81 -1.61 8.68 6.23
N PRO A 82 -1.75 8.89 4.90
CA PRO A 82 -2.95 9.48 4.34
C PRO A 82 -4.22 8.68 4.72
N GLN A 83 -5.15 9.34 5.41
CA GLN A 83 -6.38 8.72 5.87
C GLN A 83 -7.42 8.63 4.72
N PRO A 84 -8.28 7.59 4.71
CA PRO A 84 -9.37 7.52 3.74
C PRO A 84 -10.37 8.66 4.00
N THR A 85 -10.83 9.29 2.91
CA THR A 85 -11.79 10.40 2.96
C THR A 85 -13.22 9.92 3.12
N ASN A 86 -13.56 8.74 2.59
CA ASN A 86 -14.88 8.13 2.75
C ASN A 86 -14.84 7.02 3.81
N ARG A 87 -15.33 7.29 5.01
CA ARG A 87 -15.35 6.34 6.15
C ARG A 87 -16.60 5.47 6.23
N ARG A 88 -17.42 5.47 5.18
CA ARG A 88 -18.61 4.62 5.06
C ARG A 88 -18.28 3.21 4.58
N TYR A 89 -17.03 2.94 4.22
CA TYR A 89 -16.54 1.59 3.97
C TYR A 89 -15.86 1.03 5.22
N ARG A 90 -15.84 -0.30 5.34
CA ARG A 90 -14.98 -0.96 6.32
C ARG A 90 -13.55 -1.02 5.81
N TYR A 91 -12.59 -0.68 6.66
CA TYR A 91 -11.17 -0.71 6.37
C TYR A 91 -10.44 -1.68 7.30
N ALA A 92 -9.40 -2.30 6.76
CA ALA A 92 -8.47 -3.13 7.51
C ALA A 92 -7.03 -2.83 7.07
N ALA A 93 -6.13 -2.69 8.04
CA ALA A 93 -4.71 -2.58 7.76
C ALA A 93 -4.02 -3.93 7.95
N VAL A 94 -3.11 -4.27 7.03
CA VAL A 94 -2.25 -5.45 7.16
C VAL A 94 -0.80 -4.98 7.05
N THR A 95 -0.02 -5.31 8.07
CA THR A 95 1.39 -4.93 8.15
C THR A 95 2.27 -6.16 7.99
N ARG A 96 3.31 -6.02 7.18
CA ARG A 96 4.39 -7.00 7.11
C ARG A 96 5.74 -6.29 7.12
N SER A 97 6.69 -6.91 7.79
CA SER A 97 8.03 -6.35 7.99
C SER A 97 9.09 -7.33 7.52
N TRP A 98 10.13 -6.81 6.89
CA TRP A 98 11.29 -7.56 6.44
C TRP A 98 12.56 -6.89 6.93
N ARG A 99 13.46 -7.66 7.53
CA ARG A 99 14.80 -7.19 7.83
C ARG A 99 15.67 -7.29 6.58
N ILE A 100 16.14 -6.16 6.08
CA ILE A 100 16.99 -6.08 4.90
C ILE A 100 18.45 -6.25 5.33
N ARG A 101 19.12 -7.27 4.76
CA ARG A 101 20.54 -7.54 4.96
C ARG A 101 21.22 -7.47 3.59
N ASN A 102 22.42 -6.89 3.58
CA ASN A 102 23.31 -6.95 2.42
C ASN A 102 24.02 -8.30 2.37
#